data_AF-A0A2T7E3H5-F1
#
_entry.id   AF-A0A2T7E3H5-F1
#
_cell.length_a   1.000
_cell.length_b   1.000
_cell.length_c   1.000
_cell.angle_alpha   90.00
_cell.angle_beta   90.00
_cell.angle_gamma   90.00
#
_symmetry.space_group_name_H-M   'P 1'
#
loop_
_entity.id
_entity.type
_entity.pdbx_description
1 polymer ?
#
loop_
_entity_poly.entity_id
_entity_poly.type
_entity_poly.pdbx_seq_one_letter_code
_entity_poly.pdbx_strand_id
1 'polypeptide(L)'
;MLSPHIQKDLTKACAEEVTAVIMDEIRGRHFSVLIDESRDVSIKEQMAIILRFVNDEGKVVERFLGLKHIEKYTSAALKEALVDKLSSHKLSISMLRGQGYVGASNMRGEFNGARILIQDINPYAFYVHCFAHQLQLVVVAVSTPTPTIADLFNYVPLRVNTVGASCMRKDALLAKHHDVLLEKSENGEITTGRGMDQESSLARPGDTRLGSHLKTLLRILVMWEAILEVLEIVKKDSIKSTCNGEAFGLIGKMESFDFVFIMHLMIELLSITDSLSNALQRKDQDIVEAMNLIMDVRDCLQDMRDNGWEPLFKRVKLFCDKNEIKVPNIDKEVMLEGHLHIFLAAIDAIMSEMNHRFNEVSSELLVCMASLNPRNNFSSFDVDKLVRLAEIYAEDFNVADLLLLPGQLKDFINHARRTQYFSGCKELSKVAEIMVTKTMHTSSPLVYRLIELTLILPVAMTLVERVFSARSLIKTNLRSKIGDEWLSDLMICYIEKEIFRSIGTEEIMQHFEEMKKYRMLLPK
;
A
#
# COMPACT_ATOMS: atom_id res chain seq x y z
N MET A 1 -10.79 16.30 37.40
CA MET A 1 -10.76 15.31 36.31
C MET A 1 -12.14 14.71 36.15
N LEU A 2 -12.66 14.57 34.94
CA LEU A 2 -13.93 13.88 34.67
C LEU A 2 -13.82 12.40 35.09
N SER A 3 -14.90 11.83 35.64
CA SER A 3 -14.96 10.40 35.99
C SER A 3 -14.66 9.51 34.77
N PRO A 4 -13.97 8.37 34.92
CA PRO A 4 -13.72 7.45 33.82
C PRO A 4 -14.98 7.01 33.08
N HIS A 5 -16.12 6.92 33.78
CA HIS A 5 -17.40 6.59 33.15
C HIS A 5 -17.90 7.71 32.24
N ILE A 6 -17.83 8.96 32.70
CA ILE A 6 -18.23 10.14 31.92
C ILE A 6 -17.37 10.27 30.67
N GLN A 7 -16.05 10.04 30.78
CA GLN A 7 -15.16 10.09 29.62
C GLN A 7 -15.54 9.05 28.57
N LYS A 8 -15.89 7.82 28.98
CA LYS A 8 -16.32 6.75 28.07
C LYS A 8 -17.64 7.09 27.39
N ASP A 9 -18.64 7.50 28.17
CA ASP A 9 -19.95 7.87 27.66
C ASP A 9 -19.85 9.06 26.68
N LEU A 10 -19.02 10.07 26.99
CA LEU A 10 -18.77 11.20 26.09
C LEU A 10 -18.05 10.79 24.81
N THR A 11 -17.03 9.93 24.92
CA THR A 11 -16.33 9.40 23.73
C THR A 11 -17.31 8.63 22.85
N LYS A 12 -18.19 7.84 23.45
CA LYS A 12 -19.20 7.07 22.74
C LYS A 12 -20.21 7.97 22.03
N ALA A 13 -20.69 9.03 22.68
CA ALA A 13 -21.54 10.04 22.02
C ALA A 13 -20.85 10.64 20.80
N CYS A 14 -19.58 11.07 20.93
CA CYS A 14 -18.80 11.58 19.81
C CYS A 14 -18.68 10.55 18.65
N ALA A 15 -18.39 9.29 18.98
CA ALA A 15 -18.22 8.24 17.98
C ALA A 15 -19.53 7.87 17.29
N GLU A 16 -20.65 7.86 18.03
CA GLU A 16 -21.99 7.60 17.48
C GLU A 16 -22.43 8.72 16.53
N GLU A 17 -22.18 10.00 16.86
CA GLU A 17 -22.44 11.14 15.96
C GLU A 17 -21.59 11.09 14.69
N VAL A 18 -20.28 10.83 14.81
CA VAL A 18 -19.41 10.64 13.65
C VAL A 18 -19.90 9.49 12.77
N THR A 19 -20.32 8.39 13.39
CA THR A 19 -20.85 7.24 12.67
C THR A 19 -22.18 7.58 11.99
N ALA A 20 -23.05 8.37 12.62
CA ALA A 20 -24.30 8.83 12.02
C ALA A 20 -24.05 9.62 10.74
N VAL A 21 -23.06 10.52 10.72
CA VAL A 21 -22.65 11.24 9.50
C VAL A 21 -22.16 10.29 8.42
N ILE A 22 -21.37 9.27 8.77
CA ILE A 22 -20.91 8.24 7.81
C ILE A 22 -22.10 7.46 7.23
N MET A 23 -23.09 7.12 8.06
CA MET A 23 -24.29 6.40 7.64
C MET A 23 -25.20 7.27 6.75
N ASP A 24 -25.26 8.58 6.98
CA ASP A 24 -25.93 9.49 6.03
C ASP A 24 -25.13 9.63 4.74
N GLU A 25 -23.80 9.65 4.79
CA GLU A 25 -23.00 9.78 3.57
C GLU A 25 -23.19 8.58 2.63
N ILE A 26 -23.28 7.36 3.17
CA ILE A 26 -23.50 6.15 2.37
C ILE A 26 -24.94 6.03 1.84
N ARG A 27 -25.96 6.51 2.56
CA ARG A 27 -27.40 6.52 2.14
C ARG A 27 -27.92 5.21 1.56
N GLY A 28 -27.39 4.07 2.03
CA GLY A 28 -27.77 2.75 1.50
C GLY A 28 -27.32 2.50 0.06
N ARG A 29 -26.26 3.17 -0.42
CA ARG A 29 -25.58 2.83 -1.68
C ARG A 29 -24.84 1.50 -1.58
N HIS A 30 -24.47 0.97 -2.73
CA HIS A 30 -23.50 -0.13 -2.81
C HIS A 30 -22.16 0.27 -2.21
N PHE A 31 -21.53 -0.68 -1.54
CA PHE A 31 -20.22 -0.47 -0.93
C PHE A 31 -19.36 -1.73 -1.02
N SER A 32 -18.08 -1.56 -0.74
CA SER A 32 -17.15 -2.64 -0.46
C SER A 32 -16.58 -2.52 0.94
N VAL A 33 -16.00 -3.62 1.42
CA VAL A 33 -15.31 -3.65 2.71
C VAL A 33 -13.83 -3.88 2.53
N LEU A 34 -13.05 -3.13 3.30
CA LEU A 34 -11.61 -3.27 3.46
C LEU A 34 -11.35 -3.73 4.89
N ILE A 35 -10.70 -4.88 5.03
CA ILE A 35 -10.50 -5.53 6.35
C ILE A 35 -9.05 -5.97 6.49
N ASP A 36 -8.50 -5.71 7.67
CA ASP A 36 -7.22 -6.25 8.10
C ASP A 36 -7.27 -6.54 9.59
N GLU A 37 -6.39 -7.44 10.02
CA GLU A 37 -6.28 -7.87 11.39
C GLU A 37 -4.87 -7.61 11.91
N SER A 38 -4.77 -7.10 13.13
CA SER A 38 -3.48 -7.06 13.82
C SER A 38 -3.62 -7.21 15.31
N ARG A 39 -2.60 -7.81 15.93
CA ARG A 39 -2.48 -7.90 17.39
C ARG A 39 -2.17 -6.54 17.99
N ASP A 40 -2.89 -6.18 19.04
CA ASP A 40 -2.55 -5.01 19.85
C ASP A 40 -1.51 -5.34 20.94
N VAL A 41 -1.08 -4.33 21.70
CA VAL A 41 -0.10 -4.47 22.79
C VAL A 41 -0.57 -5.36 23.94
N SER A 42 -1.87 -5.68 24.00
CA SER A 42 -2.44 -6.63 24.95
C SER A 42 -2.59 -8.03 24.36
N ILE A 43 -2.00 -8.28 23.17
CA ILE A 43 -2.05 -9.57 22.45
C ILE A 43 -3.49 -9.92 22.05
N LYS A 44 -4.36 -8.92 21.90
CA LYS A 44 -5.70 -9.12 21.36
C LYS A 44 -5.69 -8.92 19.85
N GLU A 45 -6.25 -9.87 19.12
CA GLU A 45 -6.53 -9.72 17.69
C GLU A 45 -7.65 -8.68 17.52
N GLN A 46 -7.35 -7.62 16.76
CA GLN A 46 -8.30 -6.55 16.42
C GLN A 46 -8.51 -6.54 14.92
N MET A 47 -9.77 -6.61 14.50
CA MET A 47 -10.22 -6.52 13.12
C MET A 47 -10.67 -5.09 12.84
N ALA A 48 -10.02 -4.43 11.89
CA ALA A 48 -10.43 -3.11 11.42
C ALA A 48 -11.39 -3.26 10.25
N ILE A 49 -12.51 -2.53 10.29
CA ILE A 49 -13.51 -2.56 9.23
C ILE A 49 -13.63 -1.17 8.61
N ILE A 50 -13.39 -1.08 7.31
CA ILE A 50 -13.49 0.14 6.52
C ILE A 50 -14.50 -0.09 5.40
N LEU A 51 -15.36 0.90 5.17
CA LEU A 51 -16.30 0.94 4.06
C LEU A 51 -15.71 1.76 2.93
N ARG A 52 -15.87 1.31 1.69
CA ARG A 52 -15.54 2.07 0.49
C ARG A 52 -16.76 2.18 -0.42
N PHE A 53 -17.12 3.39 -0.81
CA PHE A 53 -18.31 3.67 -1.62
C PHE A 53 -18.11 4.93 -2.47
N VAL A 54 -19.03 5.19 -3.40
CA VAL A 54 -19.09 6.46 -4.16
C VAL A 54 -20.17 7.34 -3.53
N ASN A 55 -19.82 8.59 -3.20
CA ASN A 55 -20.74 9.53 -2.57
C ASN A 55 -21.58 10.32 -3.60
N ASP A 56 -22.45 11.20 -3.12
CA ASP A 56 -23.32 12.04 -3.98
C ASP A 56 -22.58 12.99 -4.93
N GLU A 57 -21.29 13.23 -4.70
CA GLU A 57 -20.44 14.05 -5.57
C GLU A 57 -19.71 13.23 -6.63
N GLY A 58 -19.93 11.91 -6.68
CA GLY A 58 -19.21 10.99 -7.56
C GLY A 58 -17.78 10.69 -7.09
N LYS A 59 -17.45 11.02 -5.83
CA LYS A 59 -16.13 10.77 -5.25
C LYS A 59 -16.08 9.41 -4.58
N VAL A 60 -14.95 8.73 -4.75
CA VAL A 60 -14.63 7.52 -3.97
C VAL A 60 -14.27 7.93 -2.55
N VAL A 61 -14.95 7.32 -1.58
CA VAL A 61 -14.79 7.62 -0.17
C VAL A 61 -14.51 6.34 0.59
N GLU A 62 -13.54 6.40 1.51
CA GLU A 62 -13.25 5.35 2.49
C GLU A 62 -13.56 5.86 3.90
N ARG A 63 -14.35 5.11 4.67
CA ARG A 63 -14.75 5.45 6.05
C ARG A 63 -14.45 4.32 7.02
N PHE A 64 -13.81 4.64 8.13
CA PHE A 64 -13.53 3.69 9.19
C PHE A 64 -14.77 3.46 10.06
N LEU A 65 -15.26 2.23 10.08
CA LEU A 65 -16.47 1.84 10.82
C LEU A 65 -16.17 1.43 12.27
N GLY A 66 -14.90 1.11 12.57
CA GLY A 66 -14.46 0.76 13.92
C GLY A 66 -13.60 -0.49 13.99
N LEU A 67 -13.22 -0.83 15.22
CA LEU A 67 -12.55 -2.08 15.55
C LEU A 67 -13.54 -3.11 16.09
N LYS A 68 -13.25 -4.38 15.83
CA LYS A 68 -13.89 -5.51 16.48
C LYS A 68 -12.82 -6.44 17.03
N HIS A 69 -12.89 -6.74 18.33
CA HIS A 69 -12.03 -7.75 18.92
C HIS A 69 -12.48 -9.15 18.48
N ILE A 70 -11.52 -9.97 18.03
CA ILE A 70 -11.75 -11.35 17.59
C ILE A 70 -11.12 -12.31 18.60
N GLU A 71 -11.95 -13.02 19.35
CA GLU A 71 -11.48 -13.98 20.37
C GLU A 71 -10.94 -15.27 19.75
N LYS A 72 -11.61 -15.76 18.69
CA LYS A 72 -11.22 -16.97 17.95
C LYS A 72 -10.84 -16.57 16.54
N TYR A 73 -9.58 -16.76 16.20
CA TYR A 73 -9.08 -16.45 14.86
C TYR A 73 -9.45 -17.55 13.86
N THR A 74 -10.73 -17.60 13.47
CA THR A 74 -11.25 -18.50 12.44
C THR A 74 -12.04 -17.70 11.40
N SER A 75 -12.11 -18.22 10.17
CA SER A 75 -12.86 -17.59 9.08
C SER A 75 -14.33 -17.34 9.41
N ALA A 76 -14.96 -18.28 10.13
CA ALA A 76 -16.35 -18.16 10.57
C ALA A 76 -16.55 -17.01 11.57
N ALA A 77 -15.63 -16.87 12.54
CA ALA A 77 -15.68 -15.78 13.52
C ALA A 77 -15.45 -14.41 12.86
N LEU A 78 -14.58 -14.33 11.85
CA LEU A 78 -14.33 -13.10 11.08
C LEU A 78 -15.55 -12.72 10.24
N LYS A 79 -16.20 -13.70 9.59
CA LYS A 79 -17.47 -13.51 8.88
C LYS A 79 -18.57 -13.01 9.82
N GLU A 80 -18.78 -13.67 10.96
CA GLU A 80 -19.78 -13.26 11.96
C GLU A 80 -19.50 -11.86 12.49
N ALA A 81 -18.26 -11.56 12.83
CA ALA A 81 -17.84 -10.24 13.28
C ALA A 81 -18.17 -9.14 12.26
N LEU A 82 -17.92 -9.39 10.97
CA LEU A 82 -18.28 -8.46 9.90
C LEU A 82 -19.80 -8.28 9.79
N VAL A 83 -20.54 -9.38 9.69
CA VAL A 83 -22.01 -9.36 9.53
C VAL A 83 -22.68 -8.66 10.71
N ASP A 84 -22.24 -8.95 11.94
CA ASP A 84 -22.73 -8.30 13.15
C ASP A 84 -22.45 -6.81 13.14
N LYS A 85 -21.23 -6.41 12.73
CA LYS A 85 -20.87 -5.00 12.67
C LYS A 85 -21.70 -4.26 11.63
N LEU A 86 -21.86 -4.80 10.42
CA LEU A 86 -22.73 -4.21 9.39
C LEU A 86 -24.18 -4.11 9.88
N SER A 87 -24.71 -5.17 10.48
CA SER A 87 -26.09 -5.22 10.99
C SER A 87 -26.33 -4.21 12.11
N SER A 88 -25.36 -4.00 13.01
CA SER A 88 -25.44 -2.99 14.07
C SER A 88 -25.58 -1.56 13.55
N HIS A 89 -25.13 -1.31 12.33
CA HIS A 89 -25.25 -0.04 11.63
C HIS A 89 -26.34 -0.05 10.55
N LYS A 90 -27.20 -1.08 10.53
CA LYS A 90 -28.30 -1.27 9.56
C LYS A 90 -27.82 -1.34 8.10
N LEU A 91 -26.56 -1.72 7.87
CA LEU A 91 -26.03 -1.97 6.54
C LEU A 91 -26.34 -3.41 6.13
N SER A 92 -27.07 -3.56 5.03
CA SER A 92 -27.38 -4.88 4.49
C SER A 92 -26.17 -5.47 3.78
N ILE A 93 -25.85 -6.73 4.06
CA ILE A 93 -24.84 -7.49 3.32
C ILE A 93 -25.19 -7.64 1.84
N SER A 94 -26.48 -7.55 1.47
CA SER A 94 -26.92 -7.58 0.06
C SER A 94 -26.45 -6.37 -0.75
N MET A 95 -26.03 -5.28 -0.10
CA MET A 95 -25.50 -4.09 -0.76
C MET A 95 -23.97 -4.15 -0.96
N LEU A 96 -23.32 -5.21 -0.45
CA LEU A 96 -21.89 -5.42 -0.60
C LEU A 96 -21.55 -5.83 -2.04
N ARG A 97 -20.56 -5.19 -2.66
CA ARG A 97 -20.11 -5.47 -4.04
C ARG A 97 -18.61 -5.75 -4.18
N GLY A 98 -17.88 -5.60 -3.08
CA GLY A 98 -16.45 -5.84 -3.04
C GLY A 98 -15.95 -6.18 -1.66
N GLN A 99 -14.85 -6.93 -1.59
CA GLN A 99 -14.14 -7.25 -0.36
C GLN A 99 -12.62 -7.24 -0.63
N GLY A 100 -11.85 -6.58 0.24
CA GLY A 100 -10.39 -6.49 0.15
C GLY A 100 -9.71 -6.83 1.47
N TYR A 101 -8.71 -7.74 1.43
CA TYR A 101 -7.99 -8.26 2.61
C TYR A 101 -6.46 -8.26 2.44
N VAL A 102 -5.70 -8.17 3.54
CA VAL A 102 -4.22 -8.13 3.56
C VAL A 102 -3.58 -9.49 3.23
N GLY A 103 -4.35 -10.58 3.32
CA GLY A 103 -3.92 -11.89 2.83
C GLY A 103 -3.62 -12.92 3.91
N ALA A 104 -4.12 -12.75 5.13
CA ALA A 104 -4.11 -13.82 6.11
C ALA A 104 -4.93 -15.04 5.61
N SER A 105 -4.43 -16.25 5.85
CA SER A 105 -5.03 -17.49 5.31
C SER A 105 -6.50 -17.68 5.69
N ASN A 106 -6.90 -17.26 6.89
CA ASN A 106 -8.28 -17.34 7.36
C ASN A 106 -9.21 -16.33 6.66
N MET A 107 -8.67 -15.27 6.07
CA MET A 107 -9.44 -14.30 5.28
C MET A 107 -9.46 -14.69 3.81
N ARG A 108 -8.29 -14.98 3.22
CA ARG A 108 -8.14 -15.23 1.77
C ARG A 108 -8.34 -16.67 1.33
N GLY A 109 -8.42 -17.62 2.26
CA GLY A 109 -8.35 -19.06 1.97
C GLY A 109 -9.34 -19.50 0.89
N GLU A 110 -8.84 -20.25 -0.09
CA GLU A 110 -9.56 -20.66 -1.31
C GLU A 110 -10.65 -21.72 -1.07
N PHE A 111 -10.70 -22.34 0.11
CA PHE A 111 -11.71 -23.36 0.43
C PHE A 111 -12.54 -23.03 1.67
N ASN A 112 -11.96 -22.31 2.64
CA ASN A 112 -12.58 -22.03 3.92
C ASN A 112 -12.28 -20.60 4.42
N GLY A 113 -11.82 -19.69 3.55
CA GLY A 113 -11.56 -18.30 3.93
C GLY A 113 -12.85 -17.52 4.16
N ALA A 114 -12.79 -16.47 4.97
CA ALA A 114 -13.92 -15.56 5.20
C ALA A 114 -14.46 -15.00 3.88
N ARG A 115 -13.59 -14.80 2.88
CA ARG A 115 -13.93 -14.46 1.50
C ARG A 115 -15.08 -15.30 0.94
N ILE A 116 -14.96 -16.62 1.04
CA ILE A 116 -15.92 -17.56 0.44
C ILE A 116 -17.19 -17.58 1.25
N LEU A 117 -17.06 -17.58 2.58
CA LEU A 117 -18.21 -17.55 3.46
C LEU A 117 -19.07 -16.29 3.28
N ILE A 118 -18.46 -15.16 2.89
CA ILE A 118 -19.18 -13.92 2.53
C ILE A 118 -19.78 -14.03 1.13
N GLN A 119 -19.05 -14.61 0.17
CA GLN A 119 -19.56 -14.86 -1.20
C GLN A 119 -20.74 -15.83 -1.23
N ASP A 120 -20.78 -16.81 -0.31
CA ASP A 120 -21.92 -17.72 -0.15
C ASP A 120 -23.18 -16.98 0.31
N ILE A 121 -23.03 -15.86 1.05
CA ILE A 121 -24.15 -15.00 1.47
C ILE A 121 -24.50 -14.00 0.36
N ASN A 122 -23.51 -13.45 -0.32
CA ASN A 122 -23.66 -12.50 -1.42
C ASN A 122 -22.64 -12.79 -2.54
N PRO A 123 -23.07 -13.46 -3.63
CA PRO A 123 -22.19 -13.83 -4.74
C PRO A 123 -21.52 -12.64 -5.46
N TYR A 124 -22.07 -11.43 -5.32
CA TYR A 124 -21.57 -10.21 -5.96
C TYR A 124 -20.55 -9.46 -5.10
N ALA A 125 -20.24 -9.94 -3.89
CA ALA A 125 -19.15 -9.42 -3.07
C ALA A 125 -17.79 -9.91 -3.62
N PHE A 126 -17.36 -9.36 -4.75
CA PHE A 126 -16.13 -9.79 -5.43
C PHE A 126 -14.90 -9.48 -4.58
N TYR A 127 -13.98 -10.44 -4.55
CA TYR A 127 -12.74 -10.31 -3.81
C TYR A 127 -11.60 -9.83 -4.70
N VAL A 128 -10.84 -8.88 -4.18
CA VAL A 128 -9.54 -8.49 -4.73
C VAL A 128 -8.53 -8.60 -3.61
N HIS A 129 -7.44 -9.32 -3.84
CA HIS A 129 -6.35 -9.33 -2.88
C HIS A 129 -5.69 -7.94 -2.87
N CYS A 130 -5.32 -7.41 -1.71
CA CYS A 130 -4.63 -6.12 -1.66
C CYS A 130 -3.36 -6.13 -2.55
N PHE A 131 -3.34 -5.27 -3.57
CA PHE A 131 -2.25 -5.21 -4.53
C PHE A 131 -0.95 -4.71 -3.89
N ALA A 132 -1.03 -3.76 -2.95
CA ALA A 132 0.14 -3.27 -2.21
C ALA A 132 0.82 -4.40 -1.42
N HIS A 133 0.05 -5.27 -0.77
CA HIS A 133 0.58 -6.40 -0.01
C HIS A 133 1.14 -7.52 -0.89
N GLN A 134 0.67 -7.65 -2.13
CA GLN A 134 1.26 -8.61 -3.08
C GLN A 134 2.74 -8.30 -3.34
N LEU A 135 3.17 -7.04 -3.27
CA LEU A 135 4.56 -6.62 -3.54
C LEU A 135 5.51 -6.82 -2.35
N GLN A 136 4.99 -7.18 -1.17
CA GLN A 136 5.75 -7.29 0.08
C GLN A 136 6.87 -8.35 0.02
N LEU A 137 6.77 -9.37 -0.85
CA LEU A 137 7.68 -10.52 -0.86
C LEU A 137 8.63 -10.59 -2.07
N VAL A 138 8.77 -9.51 -2.84
CA VAL A 138 9.66 -9.46 -4.02
C VAL A 138 11.10 -9.84 -3.66
N VAL A 139 11.62 -9.37 -2.52
CA VAL A 139 12.98 -9.69 -2.05
C VAL A 139 13.18 -11.20 -1.81
N VAL A 140 12.17 -11.87 -1.24
CA VAL A 140 12.23 -13.33 -1.02
C VAL A 140 12.31 -14.04 -2.36
N ALA A 141 11.45 -13.65 -3.30
CA ALA A 141 11.36 -14.30 -4.59
C ALA A 141 12.63 -14.20 -5.44
N VAL A 142 13.33 -13.06 -5.43
CA VAL A 142 14.61 -12.92 -6.16
C VAL A 142 15.77 -13.61 -5.45
N SER A 143 15.70 -13.76 -4.13
CA SER A 143 16.75 -14.37 -3.33
C SER A 143 16.71 -15.90 -3.39
N THR A 144 15.52 -16.51 -3.48
CA THR A 144 15.36 -17.97 -3.53
C THR A 144 16.11 -18.65 -4.68
N PRO A 145 16.02 -18.19 -5.96
CA PRO A 145 16.71 -18.83 -7.06
C PRO A 145 18.19 -18.43 -7.18
N THR A 146 18.63 -17.38 -6.47
CA THR A 146 19.97 -16.80 -6.66
C THR A 146 20.71 -16.66 -5.33
N PRO A 147 21.61 -17.61 -4.98
CA PRO A 147 22.36 -17.58 -3.73
C PRO A 147 23.15 -16.28 -3.51
N THR A 148 23.68 -15.67 -4.57
CA THR A 148 24.44 -14.41 -4.49
C THR A 148 23.56 -13.23 -4.07
N ILE A 149 22.29 -13.20 -4.48
CA ILE A 149 21.32 -12.19 -4.05
C ILE A 149 20.93 -12.43 -2.59
N ALA A 150 20.70 -13.68 -2.20
CA ALA A 150 20.47 -14.03 -0.79
C ALA A 150 21.65 -13.62 0.09
N ASP A 151 22.89 -13.83 -0.38
CA ASP A 151 24.13 -13.42 0.31
C ASP A 151 24.15 -11.91 0.55
N LEU A 152 23.83 -11.08 -0.46
CA LEU A 152 23.70 -9.62 -0.30
C LEU A 152 22.75 -9.28 0.85
N PHE A 153 21.55 -9.86 0.88
CA PHE A 153 20.54 -9.54 1.90
C PHE A 153 20.88 -10.08 3.29
N ASN A 154 21.75 -11.09 3.41
CA ASN A 154 22.32 -11.51 4.70
C ASN A 154 23.40 -10.53 5.20
N TYR A 155 24.21 -9.98 4.29
CA TYR A 155 25.28 -9.04 4.65
C TYR A 155 24.77 -7.63 4.99
N VAL A 156 23.67 -7.19 4.37
CA VAL A 156 23.13 -5.85 4.59
C VAL A 156 22.79 -5.59 6.08
N PRO A 157 22.01 -6.44 6.79
CA PRO A 157 21.74 -6.27 8.22
C PRO A 157 22.99 -6.32 9.09
N LEU A 158 23.93 -7.25 8.80
CA LEU A 158 25.18 -7.39 9.55
C LEU A 158 25.97 -6.07 9.53
N ARG A 159 26.10 -5.45 8.35
CA ARG A 159 26.74 -4.15 8.21
C ARG A 159 26.02 -3.04 8.98
N VAL A 160 24.69 -2.92 8.81
CA VAL A 160 23.91 -1.88 9.51
C VAL A 160 24.06 -2.04 11.03
N ASN A 161 24.10 -3.28 11.52
CA ASN A 161 24.32 -3.56 12.94
C ASN A 161 25.75 -3.22 13.39
N THR A 162 26.78 -3.58 12.64
CA THR A 162 28.18 -3.31 12.99
C THR A 162 28.48 -1.82 13.03
N VAL A 163 28.05 -1.07 12.01
CA VAL A 163 28.22 0.39 11.92
C VAL A 163 27.33 1.12 12.92
N GLY A 164 26.11 0.62 13.14
CA GLY A 164 25.13 1.24 14.05
C GLY A 164 25.21 0.77 15.51
N ALA A 165 26.18 -0.06 15.89
CA ALA A 165 26.21 -0.76 17.18
C ALA A 165 26.39 0.17 18.38
N SER A 166 27.04 1.32 18.21
CA SER A 166 27.28 2.29 19.28
C SER A 166 27.02 3.73 18.82
N CYS A 167 26.75 4.63 19.78
CA CYS A 167 26.65 6.06 19.50
C CYS A 167 27.91 6.60 18.82
N MET A 168 29.10 6.23 19.33
CA MET A 168 30.38 6.67 18.77
C MET A 168 30.55 6.31 17.28
N ARG A 169 30.14 5.10 16.87
CA ARG A 169 30.23 4.67 15.46
C ARG A 169 29.22 5.42 14.58
N LYS A 170 28.04 5.74 15.12
CA LYS A 170 27.06 6.57 14.42
C LYS A 170 27.56 8.00 14.24
N ASP A 171 28.16 8.58 15.27
CA ASP A 171 28.71 9.94 15.22
C ASP A 171 29.86 10.00 14.20
N ALA A 172 30.76 9.00 14.21
CA ALA A 172 31.83 8.89 13.21
C ALA A 172 31.30 8.74 11.78
N LEU A 173 30.26 7.91 11.59
CA LEU A 173 29.60 7.76 10.28
C LEU A 173 29.03 9.10 9.78
N LEU A 174 28.31 9.82 10.64
CA LEU A 174 27.67 11.09 10.29
C LEU A 174 28.70 12.18 10.00
N ALA A 175 29.74 12.29 10.84
CA ALA A 175 30.83 13.24 10.63
C ALA A 175 31.52 12.99 9.28
N LYS A 176 31.91 11.75 9.00
CA LYS A 176 32.56 11.44 7.72
C LYS A 176 31.64 11.64 6.52
N HIS A 177 30.37 11.27 6.65
CA HIS A 177 29.41 11.50 5.57
C HIS A 177 29.23 12.99 5.29
N HIS A 178 29.23 13.83 6.33
CA HIS A 178 29.19 15.27 6.20
C HIS A 178 30.43 15.81 5.46
N ASP A 179 31.63 15.36 5.82
CA ASP A 179 32.87 15.77 5.15
C ASP A 179 32.83 15.42 3.65
N VAL A 180 32.40 14.21 3.30
CA VAL A 180 32.25 13.77 1.90
C VAL A 180 31.24 14.64 1.14
N LEU A 181 30.14 15.07 1.79
CA LEU A 181 29.16 15.96 1.18
C LEU A 181 29.74 17.37 0.98
N LEU A 182 30.52 17.88 1.93
CA LEU A 182 31.20 19.17 1.80
C LEU A 182 32.18 19.16 0.62
N GLU A 183 33.04 18.14 0.52
CA GLU A 183 33.98 18.00 -0.60
C GLU A 183 33.26 17.95 -1.96
N LYS A 184 32.16 17.20 -2.05
CA LYS A 184 31.33 17.14 -3.27
C LYS A 184 30.65 18.47 -3.59
N SER A 185 30.22 19.22 -2.57
CA SER A 185 29.63 20.55 -2.75
C SER A 185 30.68 21.55 -3.22
N GLU A 186 31.89 21.51 -2.67
CA GLU A 186 33.00 22.39 -3.06
C GLU A 186 33.46 22.12 -4.50
N ASN A 187 33.42 20.86 -4.93
CA ASN A 187 33.74 20.45 -6.29
C ASN A 187 32.58 20.67 -7.30
N GLY A 188 31.44 21.19 -6.84
CA GLY A 188 30.26 21.44 -7.69
C GLY A 188 29.54 20.17 -8.16
N GLU A 189 29.78 19.01 -7.53
CA GLU A 189 29.13 17.73 -7.86
C GLU A 189 27.69 17.65 -7.33
N ILE A 190 27.34 18.45 -6.31
CA ILE A 190 26.00 18.50 -5.70
C ILE A 190 25.52 19.95 -5.48
N THR A 191 24.21 20.16 -5.60
CA THR A 191 23.56 21.46 -5.34
C THR A 191 22.97 21.49 -3.93
N THR A 192 23.35 22.46 -3.10
CA THR A 192 22.83 22.59 -1.73
C THR A 192 21.43 23.22 -1.70
N GLY A 193 20.52 22.64 -0.91
CA GLY A 193 19.13 23.10 -0.80
C GLY A 193 18.47 22.69 0.52
N ARG A 194 17.49 23.46 0.98
CA ARG A 194 16.80 23.20 2.26
C ARG A 194 15.97 21.90 2.14
N GLY A 195 16.41 20.83 2.80
CA GLY A 195 15.79 19.50 2.72
C GLY A 195 16.53 18.49 1.83
N MET A 196 17.58 18.91 1.12
CA MET A 196 18.51 18.03 0.40
C MET A 196 19.73 17.74 1.29
N ASP A 197 20.31 16.54 1.15
CA ASP A 197 21.58 16.14 1.80
C ASP A 197 21.59 16.25 3.35
N GLN A 198 20.44 15.98 3.99
CA GLN A 198 20.32 15.97 5.45
C GLN A 198 21.08 14.80 6.10
N GLU A 199 21.50 14.99 7.36
CA GLU A 199 22.01 13.91 8.21
C GLU A 199 21.08 12.70 8.17
N SER A 200 21.60 11.58 7.66
CA SER A 200 20.84 10.35 7.52
C SER A 200 21.61 9.20 8.15
N SER A 201 20.94 8.43 9.00
CA SER A 201 21.50 7.21 9.59
C SER A 201 21.30 6.02 8.65
N LEU A 202 22.04 4.93 8.80
CA LEU A 202 21.71 3.69 8.10
C LEU A 202 20.33 3.18 8.56
N ALA A 203 19.38 3.09 7.62
CA ALA A 203 18.08 2.49 7.90
C ALA A 203 18.27 0.99 8.12
N ARG A 204 17.69 0.43 9.18
CA ARG A 204 17.54 -1.02 9.29
C ARG A 204 16.48 -1.48 8.29
N PRO A 205 16.77 -2.48 7.44
CA PRO A 205 15.74 -3.10 6.64
C PRO A 205 14.75 -3.78 7.59
N GLY A 206 13.45 -3.64 7.32
CA GLY A 206 12.43 -4.45 7.99
C GLY A 206 12.31 -5.80 7.30
N ASP A 207 12.04 -6.86 8.06
CA ASP A 207 12.16 -8.27 7.63
C ASP A 207 11.41 -8.64 6.33
N THR A 208 10.44 -7.83 5.88
CA THR A 208 9.60 -8.10 4.70
C THR A 208 9.19 -6.85 3.90
N ARG A 209 9.74 -5.65 4.15
CA ARG A 209 9.23 -4.43 3.47
C ARG A 209 10.14 -3.99 2.34
N LEU A 210 9.67 -4.12 1.10
CA LEU A 210 10.36 -3.71 -0.13
C LEU A 210 11.05 -2.34 -0.01
N GLY A 211 10.29 -1.30 0.32
CA GLY A 211 10.80 0.07 0.43
C GLY A 211 11.86 0.26 1.52
N SER A 212 11.90 -0.61 2.53
CA SER A 212 12.96 -0.57 3.55
C SER A 212 14.29 -1.09 3.02
N HIS A 213 14.27 -2.17 2.23
CA HIS A 213 15.47 -2.72 1.59
C HIS A 213 16.05 -1.74 0.57
N LEU A 214 15.21 -1.17 -0.30
CA LEU A 214 15.64 -0.15 -1.26
C LEU A 214 16.28 1.05 -0.54
N LYS A 215 15.61 1.59 0.48
CA LYS A 215 16.12 2.71 1.28
C LYS A 215 17.47 2.38 1.93
N THR A 216 17.64 1.17 2.45
CA THR A 216 18.90 0.74 3.04
C THR A 216 20.00 0.64 1.98
N LEU A 217 19.74 -0.01 0.83
CA LEU A 217 20.73 -0.13 -0.25
C LEU A 217 21.13 1.23 -0.83
N LEU A 218 20.19 2.14 -1.05
CA LEU A 218 20.47 3.51 -1.47
C LEU A 218 21.35 4.25 -0.45
N ARG A 219 21.08 4.11 0.85
CA ARG A 219 21.92 4.71 1.90
C ARG A 219 23.33 4.13 1.90
N ILE A 220 23.48 2.83 1.66
CA ILE A 220 24.79 2.20 1.53
C ILE A 220 25.56 2.73 0.32
N LEU A 221 24.88 2.89 -0.82
CA LEU A 221 25.48 3.44 -2.04
C LEU A 221 25.96 4.89 -1.81
N VAL A 222 25.13 5.71 -1.15
CA VAL A 222 25.42 7.13 -0.89
C VAL A 222 26.50 7.32 0.18
N MET A 223 26.49 6.50 1.23
CA MET A 223 27.39 6.61 2.39
C MET A 223 28.61 5.67 2.27
N TRP A 224 28.95 5.21 1.07
CA TRP A 224 29.94 4.15 0.83
C TRP A 224 31.27 4.38 1.57
N GLU A 225 31.91 5.52 1.34
CA GLU A 225 33.20 5.87 1.92
C GLU A 225 33.14 5.98 3.45
N ALA A 226 32.10 6.62 3.99
CA ALA A 226 31.90 6.77 5.42
C ALA A 226 31.69 5.42 6.13
N ILE A 227 31.02 4.46 5.47
CA ILE A 227 30.84 3.11 5.98
C ILE A 227 32.18 2.37 6.06
N LEU A 228 32.99 2.44 5.00
CA LEU A 228 34.31 1.78 4.96
C LEU A 228 35.23 2.32 6.07
N GLU A 229 35.22 3.64 6.29
CA GLU A 229 36.00 4.25 7.36
C GLU A 229 35.59 3.74 8.74
N VAL A 230 34.28 3.69 9.04
CA VAL A 230 33.80 3.17 10.32
C VAL A 230 34.16 1.68 10.49
N LEU A 231 34.08 0.88 9.43
CA LEU A 231 34.49 -0.53 9.48
C LEU A 231 36.01 -0.66 9.74
N GLU A 232 36.84 0.21 9.16
CA GLU A 232 38.28 0.25 9.43
C GLU A 232 38.59 0.68 10.88
N ILE A 233 37.84 1.63 11.45
CA ILE A 233 37.92 1.97 12.88
C ILE A 233 37.60 0.73 13.73
N VAL A 234 36.51 0.03 13.43
CA VAL A 234 36.10 -1.19 14.17
C VAL A 234 37.16 -2.29 14.06
N LYS A 235 37.76 -2.46 12.89
CA LYS A 235 38.85 -3.40 12.65
C LYS A 235 40.08 -3.05 13.51
N LYS A 236 40.45 -1.77 13.60
CA LYS A 236 41.60 -1.29 14.39
C LYS A 236 41.38 -1.34 15.91
N ASP A 237 40.18 -1.05 16.38
CA ASP A 237 39.83 -1.00 17.82
C ASP A 237 39.72 -2.39 18.49
N SER A 238 39.74 -3.47 17.71
CA SER A 238 39.40 -4.83 18.11
C SER A 238 40.49 -5.60 18.89
N ILE A 239 41.21 -4.94 19.79
CA ILE A 239 42.26 -5.54 20.64
C ILE A 239 41.72 -6.64 21.59
N LYS A 240 40.39 -6.87 21.66
CA LYS A 240 39.77 -7.83 22.62
C LYS A 240 38.67 -8.79 22.12
N SER A 241 38.24 -8.86 20.85
CA SER A 241 37.18 -9.84 20.48
C SER A 241 37.05 -10.21 19.00
N THR A 242 36.21 -11.21 18.72
CA THR A 242 35.72 -11.75 17.42
C THR A 242 35.27 -10.70 16.39
N CYS A 243 35.07 -9.44 16.79
CA CYS A 243 34.64 -8.34 15.92
C CYS A 243 35.67 -7.92 14.85
N ASN A 244 36.95 -8.30 14.99
CA ASN A 244 38.00 -7.98 13.99
C ASN A 244 37.75 -8.70 12.66
N GLY A 245 37.48 -10.00 12.72
CA GLY A 245 37.25 -10.83 11.54
C GLY A 245 35.97 -10.44 10.80
N GLU A 246 34.94 -10.01 11.53
CA GLU A 246 33.67 -9.56 10.95
C GLU A 246 33.83 -8.26 10.17
N ALA A 247 34.48 -7.23 10.75
CA ALA A 247 34.71 -5.97 10.06
C ALA A 247 35.63 -6.13 8.83
N PHE A 248 36.69 -6.92 8.95
CA PHE A 248 37.57 -7.27 7.83
C PHE A 248 36.81 -7.98 6.70
N GLY A 249 35.98 -8.98 7.03
CA GLY A 249 35.17 -9.70 6.05
C GLY A 249 34.13 -8.81 5.36
N LEU A 250 33.52 -7.87 6.09
CA LEU A 250 32.56 -6.91 5.54
C LEU A 250 33.22 -5.96 4.54
N ILE A 251 34.41 -5.43 4.84
CA ILE A 251 35.18 -4.58 3.92
C ILE A 251 35.51 -5.36 2.65
N GLY A 252 36.10 -6.56 2.78
CA GLY A 252 36.48 -7.36 1.62
C GLY A 252 35.28 -7.77 0.73
N LYS A 253 34.10 -7.96 1.32
CA LYS A 253 32.85 -8.17 0.57
C LYS A 253 32.38 -6.90 -0.12
N MET A 254 32.37 -5.75 0.56
CA MET A 254 31.98 -4.47 -0.05
C MET A 254 32.88 -4.11 -1.24
N GLU A 255 34.19 -4.33 -1.12
CA GLU A 255 35.17 -4.06 -2.17
C GLU A 255 35.26 -5.16 -3.24
N SER A 256 34.26 -6.05 -3.31
CA SER A 256 34.17 -7.07 -4.35
C SER A 256 33.25 -6.62 -5.49
N PHE A 257 33.63 -6.95 -6.73
CA PHE A 257 32.81 -6.66 -7.91
C PHE A 257 31.41 -7.27 -7.81
N ASP A 258 31.31 -8.53 -7.38
CA ASP A 258 30.04 -9.25 -7.25
C ASP A 258 29.08 -8.50 -6.32
N PHE A 259 29.56 -8.00 -5.17
CA PHE A 259 28.73 -7.22 -4.25
C PHE A 259 28.23 -5.92 -4.89
N VAL A 260 29.11 -5.18 -5.55
CA VAL A 260 28.75 -3.92 -6.22
C VAL A 260 27.74 -4.17 -7.33
N PHE A 261 27.97 -5.18 -8.16
CA PHE A 261 27.07 -5.56 -9.25
C PHE A 261 25.67 -5.91 -8.72
N ILE A 262 25.58 -6.81 -7.76
CA ILE A 262 24.30 -7.27 -7.20
C ILE A 262 23.60 -6.12 -6.47
N MET A 263 24.33 -5.26 -5.76
CA MET A 263 23.75 -4.07 -5.13
C MET A 263 23.09 -3.14 -6.16
N HIS A 264 23.77 -2.84 -7.27
CA HIS A 264 23.21 -1.98 -8.32
C HIS A 264 22.01 -2.62 -9.02
N LEU A 265 22.10 -3.91 -9.35
CA LEU A 265 20.99 -4.69 -9.92
C LEU A 265 19.77 -4.63 -9.00
N MET A 266 19.96 -4.90 -7.71
CA MET A 266 18.87 -4.86 -6.74
C MET A 266 18.33 -3.45 -6.53
N ILE A 267 19.14 -2.41 -6.54
CA ILE A 267 18.63 -1.03 -6.47
C ILE A 267 17.68 -0.76 -7.64
N GLU A 268 18.05 -1.10 -8.87
CA GLU A 268 17.20 -0.86 -10.05
C GLU A 268 15.90 -1.67 -10.01
N LEU A 269 15.98 -2.96 -9.72
CA LEU A 269 14.81 -3.84 -9.63
C LEU A 269 13.84 -3.39 -8.53
N LEU A 270 14.37 -3.04 -7.35
CA LEU A 270 13.56 -2.56 -6.25
C LEU A 270 13.00 -1.16 -6.53
N SER A 271 13.70 -0.29 -7.28
CA SER A 271 13.18 1.02 -7.69
C SER A 271 11.99 0.93 -8.65
N ILE A 272 12.03 0.00 -9.61
CA ILE A 272 10.91 -0.25 -10.52
C ILE A 272 9.66 -0.67 -9.72
N THR A 273 9.83 -1.60 -8.77
CA THR A 273 8.72 -2.14 -7.97
C THR A 273 8.27 -1.24 -6.82
N ASP A 274 9.15 -0.42 -6.25
CA ASP A 274 8.81 0.55 -5.19
C ASP A 274 7.90 1.66 -5.70
N SER A 275 8.10 2.10 -6.95
CA SER A 275 7.21 3.08 -7.60
C SER A 275 5.76 2.56 -7.66
N LEU A 276 5.58 1.29 -8.02
CA LEU A 276 4.28 0.61 -8.00
C LEU A 276 3.73 0.50 -6.58
N SER A 277 4.55 0.06 -5.63
CA SER A 277 4.15 -0.07 -4.22
C SER A 277 3.64 1.24 -3.65
N ASN A 278 4.36 2.35 -3.88
CA ASN A 278 3.95 3.67 -3.41
C ASN A 278 2.67 4.15 -4.13
N ALA A 279 2.56 3.91 -5.43
CA ALA A 279 1.39 4.32 -6.19
C ALA A 279 0.12 3.58 -5.74
N LEU A 280 0.21 2.25 -5.53
CA LEU A 280 -0.86 1.41 -4.99
C LEU A 280 -1.20 1.72 -3.53
N GLN A 281 -0.34 2.44 -2.80
CA GLN A 281 -0.59 2.86 -1.43
C GLN A 281 -1.20 4.27 -1.31
N ARG A 282 -1.62 4.89 -2.43
CA ARG A 282 -2.34 6.16 -2.39
C ARG A 282 -3.84 5.96 -2.13
N LYS A 283 -4.46 6.94 -1.46
CA LYS A 283 -5.88 6.89 -1.05
C LYS A 283 -6.85 6.99 -2.21
N ASP A 284 -6.42 7.63 -3.30
CA ASP A 284 -7.22 7.96 -4.47
C ASP A 284 -7.15 6.88 -5.55
N GLN A 285 -6.52 5.73 -5.27
CA GLN A 285 -6.41 4.67 -6.26
C GLN A 285 -7.74 3.97 -6.53
N ASP A 286 -7.99 3.77 -7.82
CA ASP A 286 -9.04 2.90 -8.35
C ASP A 286 -8.44 1.70 -9.11
N ILE A 287 -9.28 0.71 -9.39
CA ILE A 287 -8.86 -0.56 -9.98
C ILE A 287 -8.31 -0.39 -11.39
N VAL A 288 -8.83 0.56 -12.16
CA VAL A 288 -8.41 0.79 -13.54
C VAL A 288 -7.02 1.43 -13.56
N GLU A 289 -6.77 2.41 -12.68
CA GLU A 289 -5.44 3.02 -12.58
C GLU A 289 -4.40 2.02 -12.06
N ALA A 290 -4.76 1.21 -11.05
CA ALA A 290 -3.86 0.19 -10.53
C ALA A 290 -3.48 -0.87 -11.59
N MET A 291 -4.42 -1.27 -12.43
CA MET A 291 -4.13 -2.16 -13.56
C MET A 291 -3.13 -1.55 -14.54
N ASN A 292 -3.29 -0.27 -14.87
CA ASN A 292 -2.33 0.44 -15.74
C ASN A 292 -0.94 0.45 -15.12
N LEU A 293 -0.83 0.79 -13.83
CA LEU A 293 0.45 0.81 -13.13
C LEU A 293 1.13 -0.57 -13.11
N ILE A 294 0.36 -1.65 -12.94
CA ILE A 294 0.90 -3.02 -13.01
C ILE A 294 1.41 -3.34 -14.41
N MET A 295 0.70 -2.93 -15.47
CA MET A 295 1.14 -3.09 -16.84
C MET A 295 2.41 -2.28 -17.14
N ASP A 296 2.44 -1.00 -16.76
CA ASP A 296 3.59 -0.12 -16.94
C ASP A 296 4.85 -0.72 -16.27
N VAL A 297 4.71 -1.33 -15.09
CA VAL A 297 5.83 -2.00 -14.39
C VAL A 297 6.27 -3.28 -15.08
N ARG A 298 5.32 -4.06 -15.64
CA ARG A 298 5.68 -5.24 -16.45
C ARG A 298 6.48 -4.84 -17.67
N ASP A 299 6.08 -3.76 -18.35
CA ASP A 299 6.78 -3.24 -19.51
C ASP A 299 8.19 -2.72 -19.13
N CYS A 300 8.33 -2.01 -18.01
CA CYS A 300 9.63 -1.59 -17.49
C CYS A 300 10.56 -2.78 -17.15
N LEU A 301 10.03 -3.85 -16.55
CA LEU A 301 10.81 -5.05 -16.26
C LEU A 301 11.24 -5.77 -17.54
N GLN A 302 10.36 -5.83 -18.54
CA GLN A 302 10.66 -6.40 -19.85
C GLN A 302 11.73 -5.58 -20.59
N ASP A 303 11.63 -4.26 -20.58
CA ASP A 303 12.66 -3.38 -21.17
C ASP A 303 14.00 -3.53 -20.46
N MET A 304 14.00 -3.61 -19.12
CA MET A 304 15.22 -3.90 -18.36
C MET A 304 15.81 -5.26 -18.76
N ARG A 305 14.97 -6.28 -18.93
CA ARG A 305 15.43 -7.61 -19.36
C ARG A 305 16.11 -7.58 -20.74
N ASP A 306 15.51 -6.87 -21.69
CA ASP A 306 15.92 -6.90 -23.09
C ASP A 306 17.05 -5.90 -23.40
N ASN A 307 17.04 -4.74 -22.74
CA ASN A 307 17.91 -3.60 -23.05
C ASN A 307 18.73 -3.10 -21.85
N GLY A 308 18.46 -3.59 -20.62
CA GLY A 308 19.00 -3.03 -19.37
C GLY A 308 20.39 -3.50 -18.97
N TRP A 309 20.93 -4.55 -19.60
CA TRP A 309 22.25 -5.11 -19.26
C TRP A 309 23.38 -4.09 -19.44
N GLU A 310 23.53 -3.54 -20.65
CA GLU A 310 24.64 -2.64 -20.99
C GLU A 310 24.64 -1.36 -20.12
N PRO A 311 23.48 -0.68 -19.93
CA PRO A 311 23.40 0.47 -19.03
C PRO A 311 23.77 0.15 -17.58
N LEU A 312 23.29 -0.98 -17.04
CA LEU A 312 23.60 -1.41 -15.67
C LEU A 312 25.10 -1.69 -15.53
N PHE A 313 25.67 -2.48 -16.44
CA PHE A 313 27.08 -2.85 -16.40
C PHE A 313 28.00 -1.62 -16.48
N LYS A 314 27.65 -0.65 -17.33
CA LYS A 314 28.36 0.63 -17.41
C LYS A 314 28.34 1.40 -16.08
N ARG A 315 27.20 1.45 -15.39
CA ARG A 315 27.09 2.10 -14.05
C ARG A 315 27.95 1.39 -13.02
N VAL A 316 27.90 0.06 -12.97
CA VAL A 316 28.70 -0.77 -12.07
C VAL A 316 30.20 -0.53 -12.30
N LYS A 317 30.64 -0.54 -13.57
CA LYS A 317 32.03 -0.29 -13.92
C LYS A 317 32.50 1.09 -13.47
N LEU A 318 31.72 2.14 -13.74
CA LEU A 318 32.04 3.49 -13.30
C LEU A 318 32.15 3.60 -11.78
N PHE A 319 31.27 2.92 -11.04
CA PHE A 319 31.34 2.87 -9.58
C PHE A 319 32.60 2.14 -9.10
N CYS A 320 32.93 0.99 -9.69
CA CYS A 320 34.14 0.25 -9.36
C CYS A 320 35.41 1.05 -9.64
N ASP A 321 35.49 1.69 -10.81
CA ASP A 321 36.64 2.53 -11.19
C ASP A 321 36.82 3.70 -10.20
N LYS A 322 35.71 4.35 -9.78
CA LYS A 322 35.74 5.44 -8.79
C LYS A 322 36.24 4.99 -7.41
N ASN A 323 35.93 3.76 -7.02
CA ASN A 323 36.25 3.22 -5.69
C ASN A 323 37.46 2.27 -5.70
N GLU A 324 38.25 2.26 -6.79
CA GLU A 324 39.42 1.39 -6.96
C GLU A 324 39.13 -0.12 -6.80
N ILE A 325 37.90 -0.53 -7.08
CA ILE A 325 37.46 -1.94 -7.02
C ILE A 325 37.84 -2.63 -8.32
N LYS A 326 38.57 -3.74 -8.21
CA LYS A 326 39.02 -4.50 -9.38
C LYS A 326 37.84 -5.08 -10.17
N VAL A 327 37.62 -4.54 -11.38
CA VAL A 327 36.69 -5.10 -12.35
C VAL A 327 37.31 -6.36 -12.98
N PRO A 328 36.61 -7.51 -12.99
CA PRO A 328 37.06 -8.71 -13.69
C PRO A 328 37.32 -8.41 -15.17
N ASN A 329 38.40 -8.97 -15.74
CA ASN A 329 38.77 -8.70 -17.12
C ASN A 329 37.69 -9.26 -18.08
N ILE A 330 37.23 -8.43 -19.03
CA ILE A 330 36.07 -8.67 -19.90
C ILE A 330 36.28 -9.90 -20.81
N ASP A 331 37.54 -10.26 -21.10
CA ASP A 331 37.90 -11.41 -21.94
C ASP A 331 37.72 -12.79 -21.28
N LYS A 332 37.30 -12.85 -20.00
CA LYS A 332 36.83 -14.09 -19.39
C LYS A 332 35.31 -14.21 -19.60
N GLU A 333 34.90 -14.53 -20.84
CA GLU A 333 33.50 -14.73 -21.27
C GLU A 333 32.65 -15.44 -20.20
N VAL A 334 33.21 -16.46 -19.54
CA VAL A 334 32.55 -17.28 -18.49
C VAL A 334 32.08 -16.48 -17.26
N MET A 335 32.83 -15.45 -16.82
CA MET A 335 32.42 -14.65 -15.64
C MET A 335 31.35 -13.62 -15.98
N LEU A 336 31.38 -13.07 -17.19
CA LEU A 336 30.36 -12.15 -17.68
C LEU A 336 29.04 -12.90 -17.93
N GLU A 337 29.14 -14.13 -18.43
CA GLU A 337 28.03 -15.06 -18.61
C GLU A 337 27.34 -15.39 -17.28
N GLY A 338 28.11 -15.58 -16.20
CA GLY A 338 27.56 -15.79 -14.85
C GLY A 338 26.77 -14.59 -14.31
N HIS A 339 27.26 -13.37 -14.51
CA HIS A 339 26.57 -12.14 -14.07
C HIS A 339 25.34 -11.83 -14.92
N LEU A 340 25.42 -12.07 -16.24
CA LEU A 340 24.28 -11.96 -17.15
C LEU A 340 23.21 -12.99 -16.78
N HIS A 341 23.59 -14.21 -16.42
CA HIS A 341 22.65 -15.22 -15.93
C HIS A 341 21.97 -14.75 -14.63
N ILE A 342 22.72 -14.19 -13.67
CA ILE A 342 22.12 -13.63 -12.44
C ILE A 342 21.16 -12.48 -12.75
N PHE A 343 21.54 -11.59 -13.67
CA PHE A 343 20.71 -10.48 -14.13
C PHE A 343 19.36 -10.97 -14.68
N LEU A 344 19.40 -11.90 -15.64
CA LEU A 344 18.20 -12.46 -16.25
C LEU A 344 17.37 -13.24 -15.22
N ALA A 345 18.00 -14.08 -14.40
CA ALA A 345 17.30 -14.87 -13.39
C ALA A 345 16.59 -14.00 -12.34
N ALA A 346 17.20 -12.89 -11.93
CA ALA A 346 16.58 -11.97 -10.98
C ALA A 346 15.35 -11.27 -11.59
N ILE A 347 15.44 -10.80 -12.84
CA ILE A 347 14.32 -10.15 -13.53
C ILE A 347 13.20 -11.16 -13.80
N ASP A 348 13.54 -12.34 -14.32
CA ASP A 348 12.58 -13.42 -14.61
C ASP A 348 11.84 -13.88 -13.34
N ALA A 349 12.54 -13.94 -12.20
CA ALA A 349 11.92 -14.22 -10.91
C ALA A 349 10.88 -13.15 -10.52
N ILE A 350 11.20 -11.86 -10.63
CA ILE A 350 10.24 -10.78 -10.35
C ILE A 350 9.06 -10.83 -11.31
N MET A 351 9.32 -10.99 -12.61
CA MET A 351 8.25 -11.05 -13.62
C MET A 351 7.32 -12.24 -13.37
N SER A 352 7.87 -13.41 -13.05
CA SER A 352 7.09 -14.60 -12.69
C SER A 352 6.21 -14.34 -11.46
N GLU A 353 6.75 -13.73 -10.41
CA GLU A 353 5.96 -13.35 -9.23
C GLU A 353 4.91 -12.29 -9.54
N MET A 354 5.22 -11.29 -10.35
CA MET A 354 4.26 -10.28 -10.79
C MET A 354 3.10 -10.92 -11.57
N ASN A 355 3.37 -11.94 -12.38
CA ASN A 355 2.34 -12.67 -13.09
C ASN A 355 1.51 -13.56 -12.15
N HIS A 356 2.17 -14.25 -11.22
CA HIS A 356 1.50 -15.12 -10.25
C HIS A 356 0.61 -14.34 -9.28
N ARG A 357 1.13 -13.25 -8.72
CA ARG A 357 0.49 -12.44 -7.66
C ARG A 357 -0.59 -11.50 -8.17
N PHE A 358 -0.49 -11.08 -9.42
CA PHE A 358 -1.48 -10.26 -10.11
C PHE A 358 -2.19 -11.05 -11.21
N ASN A 359 -2.40 -12.34 -11.01
CA ASN A 359 -3.19 -13.16 -11.93
C ASN A 359 -4.64 -12.66 -12.03
N GLU A 360 -5.18 -12.09 -10.95
CA GLU A 360 -6.49 -11.45 -10.89
C GLU A 360 -6.66 -10.33 -11.93
N VAL A 361 -5.57 -9.63 -12.31
CA VAL A 361 -5.57 -8.59 -13.37
C VAL A 361 -6.00 -9.15 -14.73
N SER A 362 -5.87 -10.47 -14.92
CA SER A 362 -6.34 -11.18 -16.12
C SER A 362 -7.74 -11.78 -15.95
N SER A 363 -8.40 -11.55 -14.82
CA SER A 363 -9.78 -12.01 -14.61
C SER A 363 -10.74 -11.26 -15.53
N GLU A 364 -11.80 -11.96 -15.95
CA GLU A 364 -12.85 -11.38 -16.81
C GLU A 364 -13.41 -10.09 -16.22
N LEU A 365 -13.64 -10.06 -14.89
CA LEU A 365 -14.12 -8.88 -14.17
C LEU A 365 -13.22 -7.66 -14.37
N LEU A 366 -11.91 -7.80 -14.12
CA LEU A 366 -10.96 -6.69 -14.20
C LEU A 366 -10.71 -6.26 -15.64
N VAL A 367 -10.67 -7.20 -16.59
CA VAL A 367 -10.57 -6.89 -18.03
C VAL A 367 -11.78 -6.07 -18.49
N CYS A 368 -12.99 -6.41 -18.03
CA CYS A 368 -14.18 -5.63 -18.38
C CYS A 368 -14.18 -4.25 -17.71
N MET A 369 -13.76 -4.14 -16.44
CA MET A 369 -13.62 -2.85 -15.75
C MET A 369 -12.61 -1.92 -16.44
N ALA A 370 -11.48 -2.46 -16.93
CA ALA A 370 -10.47 -1.69 -17.65
C ALA A 370 -10.97 -1.09 -18.98
N SER A 371 -12.08 -1.60 -19.53
CA SER A 371 -12.74 -0.96 -20.67
C SER A 371 -13.36 0.40 -20.34
N LEU A 372 -13.49 0.78 -19.06
CA LEU A 372 -13.89 2.14 -18.68
C LEU A 372 -12.72 3.14 -18.66
N ASN A 373 -11.49 2.72 -18.95
CA ASN A 373 -10.29 3.56 -18.83
C ASN A 373 -10.39 4.83 -19.69
N PRO A 374 -10.35 6.04 -19.09
CA PRO A 374 -10.46 7.30 -19.83
C PRO A 374 -9.19 7.69 -20.60
N ARG A 375 -8.04 7.06 -20.32
CA ARG A 375 -6.76 7.38 -20.99
C ARG A 375 -6.87 7.28 -22.51
N ASN A 376 -6.12 8.16 -23.18
CA ASN A 376 -6.07 8.27 -24.63
C ASN A 376 -7.48 8.41 -25.26
N ASN A 377 -8.31 9.26 -24.64
CA ASN A 377 -9.69 9.52 -25.08
C ASN A 377 -10.55 8.25 -25.11
N PHE A 378 -10.51 7.47 -24.02
CA PHE A 378 -11.23 6.21 -23.87
C PHE A 378 -10.87 5.18 -24.96
N SER A 379 -9.58 5.02 -25.27
CA SER A 379 -9.11 4.12 -26.33
C SER A 379 -9.47 2.64 -26.09
N SER A 380 -9.50 2.21 -24.83
CA SER A 380 -9.82 0.83 -24.43
C SER A 380 -11.33 0.54 -24.30
N PHE A 381 -12.19 1.52 -24.62
CA PHE A 381 -13.63 1.40 -24.45
C PHE A 381 -14.25 0.38 -25.40
N ASP A 382 -14.89 -0.61 -24.81
CA ASP A 382 -15.42 -1.79 -25.49
C ASP A 382 -16.83 -2.07 -24.96
N VAL A 383 -17.82 -1.92 -25.84
CA VAL A 383 -19.24 -2.03 -25.45
C VAL A 383 -19.57 -3.45 -25.01
N ASP A 384 -19.04 -4.47 -25.68
CA ASP A 384 -19.40 -5.86 -25.40
C ASP A 384 -18.83 -6.31 -24.05
N LYS A 385 -17.59 -5.89 -23.74
CA LYS A 385 -16.99 -6.12 -22.40
C LYS A 385 -17.76 -5.40 -21.29
N LEU A 386 -18.26 -4.20 -21.54
CA LEU A 386 -19.02 -3.45 -20.53
C LEU A 386 -20.43 -4.00 -20.33
N VAL A 387 -21.04 -4.56 -21.38
CA VAL A 387 -22.27 -5.35 -21.25
C VAL A 387 -21.99 -6.61 -20.45
N ARG A 388 -20.87 -7.29 -20.72
CA ARG A 388 -20.44 -8.45 -19.94
C ARG A 388 -20.21 -8.12 -18.46
N LEU A 389 -19.67 -6.94 -18.14
CA LEU A 389 -19.56 -6.46 -16.76
C LEU A 389 -20.93 -6.36 -16.08
N ALA A 390 -21.95 -5.87 -16.78
CA ALA A 390 -23.31 -5.80 -16.26
C ALA A 390 -23.90 -7.20 -16.02
N GLU A 391 -23.60 -8.18 -16.89
CA GLU A 391 -24.01 -9.58 -16.69
C GLU A 391 -23.34 -10.22 -15.48
N ILE A 392 -22.08 -9.88 -15.19
CA ILE A 392 -21.37 -10.35 -14.00
C ILE A 392 -22.05 -9.82 -12.72
N TYR A 393 -22.53 -8.58 -12.74
CA TYR A 393 -23.33 -7.95 -11.69
C TYR A 393 -24.84 -8.09 -11.94
N ALA A 394 -25.32 -9.30 -12.24
CA ALA A 394 -26.71 -9.54 -12.66
C ALA A 394 -27.81 -9.07 -11.67
N GLU A 395 -27.52 -8.94 -10.36
CA GLU A 395 -28.47 -8.39 -9.39
C GLU A 395 -28.64 -6.86 -9.53
N ASP A 396 -27.65 -6.18 -10.09
CA ASP A 396 -27.65 -4.73 -10.28
C ASP A 396 -28.23 -4.29 -11.63
N PHE A 397 -28.52 -5.23 -12.54
CA PHE A 397 -29.05 -4.95 -13.88
C PHE A 397 -30.20 -5.88 -14.24
N ASN A 398 -31.39 -5.33 -14.42
CA ASN A 398 -32.53 -6.11 -14.89
C ASN A 398 -32.46 -6.36 -16.41
N VAL A 399 -33.34 -7.21 -16.94
CA VAL A 399 -33.37 -7.57 -18.38
C VAL A 399 -33.54 -6.35 -19.29
N ALA A 400 -34.34 -5.36 -18.89
CA ALA A 400 -34.52 -4.14 -19.66
C ALA A 400 -33.25 -3.27 -19.61
N ASP A 401 -32.57 -3.18 -18.46
CA ASP A 401 -31.29 -2.48 -18.32
C ASP A 401 -30.25 -3.06 -19.30
N LEU A 402 -30.12 -4.40 -19.38
CA LEU A 402 -29.17 -5.06 -20.28
C LEU A 402 -29.47 -4.80 -21.76
N LEU A 403 -30.75 -4.69 -22.15
CA LEU A 403 -31.14 -4.35 -23.52
C LEU A 403 -30.85 -2.89 -23.89
N LEU A 404 -30.94 -1.97 -22.91
CA LEU A 404 -30.73 -0.53 -23.11
C LEU A 404 -29.26 -0.11 -22.99
N LEU A 405 -28.48 -0.84 -22.18
CA LEU A 405 -27.09 -0.53 -21.87
C LEU A 405 -26.20 -0.35 -23.11
N PRO A 406 -26.23 -1.22 -24.14
CA PRO A 406 -25.39 -1.04 -25.33
C PRO A 406 -25.64 0.28 -26.06
N GLY A 407 -26.90 0.73 -26.11
CA GLY A 407 -27.26 2.02 -26.69
C GLY A 407 -26.72 3.18 -25.87
N GLN A 408 -26.95 3.14 -24.55
CA GLN A 408 -26.48 4.18 -23.65
C GLN A 408 -24.95 4.28 -23.58
N LEU A 409 -24.22 3.17 -23.65
CA LEU A 409 -22.76 3.13 -23.75
C LEU A 409 -22.27 3.84 -25.02
N LYS A 410 -22.91 3.59 -26.17
CA LYS A 410 -22.56 4.23 -27.46
C LYS A 410 -22.82 5.74 -27.42
N ASP A 411 -23.93 6.16 -26.82
CA ASP A 411 -24.24 7.58 -26.69
C ASP A 411 -23.27 8.29 -25.75
N PHE A 412 -22.98 7.67 -24.59
CA PHE A 412 -22.01 8.18 -23.63
C PHE A 412 -20.62 8.34 -24.27
N ILE A 413 -20.07 7.31 -24.90
CA ILE A 413 -18.71 7.37 -25.44
C ILE A 413 -18.59 8.39 -26.59
N ASN A 414 -19.61 8.49 -27.44
CA ASN A 414 -19.65 9.50 -28.51
C ASN A 414 -19.70 10.92 -27.94
N HIS A 415 -20.39 11.13 -26.83
CA HIS A 415 -20.40 12.42 -26.14
C HIS A 415 -19.07 12.69 -25.43
N ALA A 416 -18.58 11.72 -24.66
CA ALA A 416 -17.36 11.84 -23.88
C ALA A 416 -16.15 12.20 -24.76
N ARG A 417 -16.00 11.55 -25.92
CA ARG A 417 -14.91 11.81 -26.87
C ARG A 417 -14.96 13.15 -27.59
N ARG A 418 -16.14 13.79 -27.67
CA ARG A 418 -16.34 15.10 -28.33
C ARG A 418 -16.28 16.26 -27.36
N THR A 419 -16.52 16.02 -26.08
CA THR A 419 -16.60 17.09 -25.09
C THR A 419 -15.26 17.37 -24.45
N GLN A 420 -14.98 18.65 -24.25
CA GLN A 420 -13.79 19.13 -23.54
C GLN A 420 -13.76 18.77 -22.05
N TYR A 421 -14.89 18.33 -21.47
CA TYR A 421 -14.98 17.95 -20.06
C TYR A 421 -14.07 16.77 -19.70
N PHE A 422 -13.91 15.80 -20.62
CA PHE A 422 -13.06 14.62 -20.40
C PHE A 422 -11.68 14.74 -21.05
N SER A 423 -11.36 15.90 -21.64
CA SER A 423 -10.07 16.11 -22.31
C SER A 423 -8.91 15.97 -21.33
N GLY A 424 -8.01 15.03 -21.60
CA GLY A 424 -6.86 14.75 -20.73
C GLY A 424 -7.19 14.04 -19.42
N CYS A 425 -8.44 13.56 -19.25
CA CYS A 425 -8.82 12.76 -18.09
C CYS A 425 -8.07 11.43 -18.07
N LYS A 426 -7.43 11.11 -16.94
CA LYS A 426 -6.65 9.88 -16.76
C LYS A 426 -7.27 8.91 -15.75
N GLU A 427 -8.13 9.40 -14.87
CA GLU A 427 -8.63 8.68 -13.70
C GLU A 427 -10.14 8.46 -13.82
N LEU A 428 -10.60 7.24 -13.53
CA LEU A 428 -12.02 6.89 -13.63
C LEU A 428 -12.83 7.62 -12.56
N SER A 429 -12.25 7.81 -11.37
CA SER A 429 -12.84 8.60 -10.28
C SER A 429 -13.24 10.01 -10.78
N LYS A 430 -12.38 10.64 -11.59
CA LYS A 430 -12.67 11.96 -12.15
C LYS A 430 -13.79 11.94 -13.19
N VAL A 431 -13.92 10.85 -13.94
CA VAL A 431 -15.07 10.66 -14.85
C VAL A 431 -16.37 10.66 -14.05
N ALA A 432 -16.44 9.93 -12.92
CA ALA A 432 -17.62 9.91 -12.06
C ALA A 432 -17.96 11.31 -11.52
N GLU A 433 -16.98 12.03 -10.98
CA GLU A 433 -17.18 13.42 -10.52
C GLU A 433 -17.69 14.35 -11.61
N ILE A 434 -17.15 14.25 -12.84
CA ILE A 434 -17.60 15.03 -13.99
C ILE A 434 -19.04 14.67 -14.34
N MET A 435 -19.38 13.37 -14.35
CA MET A 435 -20.75 12.92 -14.63
C MET A 435 -21.76 13.42 -13.61
N VAL A 436 -21.37 13.54 -12.34
CA VAL A 436 -22.22 14.18 -11.32
C VAL A 436 -22.34 15.69 -11.57
N THR A 437 -21.20 16.37 -11.67
CA THR A 437 -21.14 17.84 -11.83
C THR A 437 -21.87 18.34 -13.09
N LYS A 438 -21.85 17.55 -14.17
CA LYS A 438 -22.51 17.86 -15.45
C LYS A 438 -23.86 17.17 -15.60
N THR A 439 -24.42 16.62 -14.52
CA THR A 439 -25.69 15.89 -14.47
C THR A 439 -25.82 14.76 -15.51
N MET A 440 -24.70 14.26 -16.01
CA MET A 440 -24.69 13.16 -16.99
C MET A 440 -25.09 11.82 -16.37
N HIS A 441 -24.88 11.64 -15.06
CA HIS A 441 -25.32 10.45 -14.32
C HIS A 441 -26.84 10.21 -14.42
N THR A 442 -27.66 11.26 -14.63
CA THR A 442 -29.12 11.10 -14.85
C THR A 442 -29.46 10.78 -16.31
N SER A 443 -28.66 11.29 -17.26
CA SER A 443 -28.82 11.02 -18.69
C SER A 443 -28.24 9.65 -19.12
N SER A 444 -27.25 9.15 -18.39
CA SER A 444 -26.56 7.88 -18.63
C SER A 444 -26.46 7.03 -17.34
N PRO A 445 -27.60 6.68 -16.70
CA PRO A 445 -27.62 6.04 -15.39
C PRO A 445 -27.00 4.64 -15.35
N LEU A 446 -27.12 3.84 -16.41
CA LEU A 446 -26.55 2.50 -16.47
C LEU A 446 -25.02 2.55 -16.64
N VAL A 447 -24.52 3.51 -17.42
CA VAL A 447 -23.08 3.77 -17.55
C VAL A 447 -22.50 4.25 -16.21
N TYR A 448 -23.18 5.18 -15.55
CA TYR A 448 -22.75 5.65 -14.23
C TYR A 448 -22.75 4.51 -13.20
N ARG A 449 -23.76 3.63 -13.21
CA ARG A 449 -23.80 2.43 -12.35
C ARG A 449 -22.60 1.50 -12.56
N LEU A 450 -22.19 1.25 -13.82
CA LEU A 450 -20.98 0.46 -14.10
C LEU A 450 -19.71 1.14 -13.55
N ILE A 451 -19.62 2.46 -13.66
CA ILE A 451 -18.51 3.24 -13.12
C ILE A 451 -18.50 3.15 -11.59
N GLU A 452 -19.65 3.30 -10.92
CA GLU A 452 -19.76 3.15 -9.47
C GLU A 452 -19.31 1.77 -9.01
N LEU A 453 -19.83 0.70 -9.63
CA LEU A 453 -19.45 -0.69 -9.32
C LEU A 453 -17.94 -0.94 -9.50
N THR A 454 -17.33 -0.30 -10.50
CA THR A 454 -15.89 -0.37 -10.75
C THR A 454 -15.09 0.38 -9.69
N LEU A 455 -15.53 1.58 -9.31
CA LEU A 455 -14.82 2.44 -8.36
C LEU A 455 -14.87 1.94 -6.91
N ILE A 456 -15.97 1.29 -6.52
CA ILE A 456 -16.11 0.72 -5.17
C ILE A 456 -15.25 -0.53 -4.99
N LEU A 457 -14.84 -1.23 -6.05
CA LEU A 457 -14.01 -2.42 -5.89
C LEU A 457 -12.65 -2.03 -5.27
N PRO A 458 -12.27 -2.64 -4.12
CA PRO A 458 -11.08 -2.24 -3.40
C PRO A 458 -9.80 -2.73 -4.08
N VAL A 459 -8.73 -1.95 -3.96
CA VAL A 459 -7.42 -2.25 -4.59
C VAL A 459 -6.28 -2.05 -3.59
N ALA A 460 -6.38 -0.93 -2.89
CA ALA A 460 -5.41 -0.43 -1.94
C ALA A 460 -6.03 -0.42 -0.54
N MET A 461 -5.23 -0.73 0.47
CA MET A 461 -5.69 -0.80 1.88
C MET A 461 -5.01 0.26 2.76
N THR A 462 -4.82 1.44 2.18
CA THR A 462 -3.99 2.52 2.74
C THR A 462 -4.57 3.09 4.02
N LEU A 463 -5.91 3.16 4.12
CA LEU A 463 -6.57 3.59 5.34
C LEU A 463 -6.41 2.54 6.44
N VAL A 464 -6.40 1.26 6.07
CA VAL A 464 -6.28 0.16 7.01
C VAL A 464 -4.90 0.18 7.70
N GLU A 465 -3.82 0.40 6.96
CA GLU A 465 -2.47 0.55 7.54
C GLU A 465 -2.37 1.76 8.48
N ARG A 466 -3.05 2.86 8.13
CA ARG A 466 -3.13 4.06 8.97
C ARG A 466 -3.93 3.83 10.25
N VAL A 467 -4.98 2.99 10.22
CA VAL A 467 -5.75 2.57 11.40
C VAL A 467 -4.84 1.92 12.43
N PHE A 468 -4.00 0.95 12.03
CA PHE A 468 -3.11 0.30 12.99
C PHE A 468 -1.94 1.15 13.46
N SER A 469 -1.46 2.05 12.61
CA SER A 469 -0.49 3.07 13.02
C SER A 469 -1.09 3.99 14.10
N ALA A 470 -2.30 4.50 13.88
CA ALA A 470 -3.04 5.32 14.84
C ALA A 470 -3.35 4.57 16.14
N ARG A 471 -3.73 3.29 16.05
CA ARG A 471 -3.98 2.44 17.22
C ARG A 471 -2.77 2.41 18.15
N SER A 472 -1.56 2.32 17.60
CA SER A 472 -0.33 2.29 18.41
C SER A 472 -0.07 3.58 19.20
N LEU A 473 -0.69 4.71 18.79
CA LEU A 473 -0.66 5.97 19.52
C LEU A 473 -1.69 6.02 20.65
N ILE A 474 -2.87 5.42 20.43
CA ILE A 474 -3.98 5.46 21.40
C ILE A 474 -3.80 4.38 22.48
N LYS A 475 -3.42 3.16 22.08
CA LYS A 475 -3.19 2.02 22.97
C LYS A 475 -1.71 1.67 23.01
N THR A 476 -1.03 2.25 23.99
CA THR A 476 0.42 2.05 24.23
C THR A 476 0.66 1.03 25.32
N ASN A 477 1.93 0.60 25.51
CA ASN A 477 2.32 -0.28 26.62
C ASN A 477 1.92 0.30 28.00
N LEU A 478 1.98 1.63 28.14
CA LEU A 478 1.58 2.34 29.36
C LEU A 478 0.05 2.48 29.51
N ARG A 479 -0.70 2.42 28.39
CA ARG A 479 -2.17 2.51 28.34
C ARG A 479 -2.80 1.23 27.78
N SER A 480 -2.30 0.08 28.19
CA SER A 480 -2.70 -1.23 27.64
C SER A 480 -4.06 -1.72 28.14
N LYS A 481 -4.56 -1.21 29.27
CA LYS A 481 -5.83 -1.65 29.91
C LYS A 481 -7.10 -1.00 29.33
N ILE A 482 -7.00 -0.32 28.18
CA ILE A 482 -8.18 0.23 27.50
C ILE A 482 -9.09 -0.91 27.00
N GLY A 483 -10.39 -0.80 27.26
CA GLY A 483 -11.39 -1.76 26.79
C GLY A 483 -11.67 -1.62 25.28
N ASP A 484 -12.17 -2.68 24.65
CA ASP A 484 -12.26 -2.76 23.18
C ASP A 484 -13.29 -1.77 22.60
N GLU A 485 -14.46 -1.60 23.23
CA GLU A 485 -15.47 -0.60 22.81
C GLU A 485 -14.89 0.82 22.89
N TRP A 486 -14.34 1.20 24.05
CA TRP A 486 -13.76 2.53 24.21
C TRP A 486 -12.55 2.80 23.30
N LEU A 487 -11.78 1.76 22.97
CA LEU A 487 -10.72 1.85 21.96
C LEU A 487 -11.30 2.14 20.58
N SER A 488 -12.34 1.42 20.17
CA SER A 488 -13.01 1.63 18.89
C SER A 488 -13.57 3.05 18.80
N ASP A 489 -14.24 3.55 19.85
CA ASP A 489 -14.85 4.88 19.86
C ASP A 489 -13.79 6.00 19.72
N LEU A 490 -12.68 5.89 20.46
CA LEU A 490 -11.55 6.81 20.33
C LEU A 490 -10.94 6.76 18.93
N MET A 491 -10.85 5.57 18.34
CA MET A 491 -10.30 5.41 17.00
C MET A 491 -11.19 5.99 15.92
N ILE A 492 -12.51 5.86 16.04
CA ILE A 492 -13.47 6.51 15.11
C ILE A 492 -13.23 8.02 15.12
N CYS A 493 -13.23 8.65 16.29
CA CYS A 493 -13.00 10.09 16.40
C CYS A 493 -11.62 10.53 15.90
N TYR A 494 -10.58 9.71 16.10
CA TYR A 494 -9.22 10.04 15.69
C TYR A 494 -8.99 9.89 14.18
N ILE A 495 -9.51 8.82 13.59
CA ILE A 495 -9.37 8.53 12.15
C ILE A 495 -10.25 9.48 11.33
N GLU A 496 -11.50 9.64 11.75
CA GLU A 496 -12.50 10.50 11.10
C GLU A 496 -12.53 11.91 11.71
N LYS A 497 -11.35 12.41 12.08
CA LYS A 497 -11.21 13.70 12.78
C LYS A 497 -11.81 14.90 12.04
N GLU A 498 -11.87 14.86 10.71
CA GLU A 498 -12.45 15.96 9.94
C GLU A 498 -13.98 15.96 10.06
N ILE A 499 -14.62 14.78 10.06
CA ILE A 499 -16.06 14.63 10.37
C ILE A 499 -16.30 15.02 11.83
N PHE A 500 -15.47 14.52 12.74
CA PHE A 500 -15.59 14.84 14.16
C PHE A 500 -15.52 16.35 14.43
N ARG A 501 -14.63 17.07 13.73
CA ARG A 501 -14.51 18.53 13.83
C ARG A 501 -15.68 19.30 13.21
N SER A 502 -16.41 18.70 12.27
CA SER A 502 -17.57 19.34 11.64
C SER A 502 -18.85 19.25 12.49
N ILE A 503 -18.89 18.36 13.47
CA ILE A 503 -20.05 18.15 14.34
C ILE A 503 -20.09 19.23 15.44
N GLY A 504 -21.28 19.77 15.70
CA GLY A 504 -21.48 20.80 16.72
C GLY A 504 -21.25 20.27 18.13
N THR A 505 -20.71 21.10 19.02
CA THR A 505 -20.54 20.68 20.43
C THR A 505 -21.90 20.45 21.09
N GLU A 506 -22.90 21.25 20.72
CA GLU A 506 -24.28 21.14 21.17
C GLU A 506 -24.92 19.80 20.77
N GLU A 507 -24.66 19.31 19.56
CA GLU A 507 -25.15 18.02 19.06
C GLU A 507 -24.58 16.87 19.91
N ILE A 508 -23.28 16.86 20.14
CA ILE A 508 -22.60 15.87 20.99
C ILE A 508 -23.13 15.93 22.42
N MET A 509 -23.31 17.14 22.97
CA MET A 509 -23.84 17.32 24.32
C MET A 509 -25.27 16.79 24.45
N GLN A 510 -26.12 17.08 23.47
CA GLN A 510 -27.49 16.59 23.45
C GLN A 510 -27.52 15.06 23.41
N HIS A 511 -26.77 14.44 22.49
CA HIS A 511 -26.71 12.97 22.41
C HIS A 511 -26.18 12.35 23.72
N PHE A 512 -25.13 12.94 24.29
CA PHE A 512 -24.59 12.50 25.58
C PHE A 512 -25.64 12.57 26.73
N GLU A 513 -26.45 13.62 26.77
CA GLU A 513 -27.55 13.79 27.73
C GLU A 513 -28.70 12.80 27.51
N GLU A 514 -28.89 12.30 26.28
CA GLU A 514 -29.92 11.32 25.94
C GLU A 514 -29.51 9.88 26.29
N MET A 515 -28.22 9.54 26.17
CA MET A 515 -27.69 8.17 26.37
C MET A 515 -27.98 7.57 27.75
N LYS A 516 -28.03 8.42 28.77
CA LYS A 516 -28.50 8.08 30.12
C LYS A 516 -29.30 9.29 30.55
N LYS A 517 -30.37 9.14 31.33
CA LYS A 517 -31.15 10.26 31.91
C LYS A 517 -30.32 11.15 32.85
N TYR A 518 -29.16 11.64 32.43
CA TYR A 518 -28.40 12.71 33.03
C TYR A 518 -29.21 13.97 32.77
N ARG A 519 -30.27 14.18 33.57
CA ARG A 519 -30.77 15.53 33.80
C ARG A 519 -29.65 16.30 34.51
N MET A 520 -28.64 16.74 33.76
CA MET A 520 -27.78 17.80 34.22
C MET A 520 -28.67 19.04 34.25
N LEU A 521 -29.04 19.44 35.45
CA LEU A 521 -29.43 20.82 35.72
C LEU A 521 -28.19 21.67 35.42
N LEU A 522 -28.03 22.06 34.15
CA LEU A 522 -27.13 23.16 33.81
C LEU A 522 -27.62 24.38 34.60
N PRO A 523 -26.76 25.05 35.38
CA PRO A 523 -27.16 26.29 36.05
C PRO A 523 -27.65 27.26 34.97
N LYS A 524 -28.84 27.81 35.19
CA LYS A 524 -29.41 28.87 34.36
C LYS A 524 -28.53 30.11 34.36
#